data_AF-A0A0U1NZ73-F1
#
_entry.id   AF-A0A0U1NZ73-F1
#
_cell.length_a   1.000
_cell.length_b   1.000
_cell.length_c   1.000
_cell.angle_alpha   90.00
_cell.angle_beta   90.00
_cell.angle_gamma   90.00
#
_symmetry.space_group_name_H-M   'P 1'
#
loop_
_entity.id
_entity.type
_entity.pdbx_description
1 polymer ?
#
loop_
_entity_poly.entity_id
_entity_poly.type
_entity_poly.pdbx_seq_one_letter_code
_entity_poly.pdbx_strand_id
1 'polypeptide(L)'
;MDRILEITNLKKNYKNFSLKGINITLDRDNRVLKDTVRSFNLDLSGYQEFTHDDLNLKVGDNLNDHSEKISLQHLFVGSSIGTMRLFLENGLEGTKGYFLYKRIDGNNVLKELHKKGKVWVVMSVYENNAARLKLKPFNWNKCTEN
;
A
#
# COMPACT_ATOMS: atom_id res chain seq x y z
N MET A 1 19.02 16.86 -3.45
CA MET A 1 19.51 16.13 -2.27
C MET A 1 18.80 14.79 -2.25
N ASP A 2 19.44 13.83 -2.91
CA ASP A 2 18.88 12.57 -3.35
C ASP A 2 18.72 11.57 -2.20
N ARG A 3 17.52 11.00 -2.08
CA ARG A 3 17.17 9.87 -1.19
C ARG A 3 17.78 8.53 -1.68
N ILE A 4 19.03 8.55 -2.14
CA ILE A 4 19.80 7.34 -2.47
C ILE A 4 20.48 6.76 -1.20
N LEU A 5 20.45 7.51 -0.10
CA LEU A 5 21.08 7.16 1.17
C LEU A 5 20.18 6.29 2.06
N GLU A 6 20.02 5.00 1.75
CA GLU A 6 19.71 3.99 2.79
C GLU A 6 19.86 2.52 2.37
N ILE A 7 20.06 2.22 1.08
CA ILE A 7 20.27 0.82 0.65
C ILE A 7 21.72 0.35 0.93
N THR A 8 22.68 1.28 0.97
CA THR A 8 24.12 0.94 1.11
C THR A 8 24.48 0.45 2.52
N ASN A 9 23.79 0.94 3.56
CA ASN A 9 24.08 0.56 4.96
C ASN A 9 23.38 -0.73 5.42
N LEU A 10 22.32 -1.18 4.74
CA LEU A 10 21.66 -2.46 5.06
C LEU A 10 22.49 -3.69 4.63
N LYS A 11 23.40 -3.54 3.64
CA LYS A 11 24.29 -4.64 3.20
C LYS A 11 25.32 -5.09 4.23
N LYS A 12 25.67 -4.25 5.22
CA LYS A 12 26.76 -4.57 6.16
C LYS A 12 26.34 -5.44 7.35
N ASN A 13 25.06 -5.44 7.73
CA ASN A 13 24.62 -6.13 8.97
C ASN A 13 23.83 -7.42 8.77
N TYR A 14 23.48 -7.80 7.55
CA TYR A 14 22.78 -9.07 7.29
C TYR A 14 23.46 -9.82 6.14
N LYS A 15 24.40 -10.71 6.49
CA LYS A 15 25.14 -11.52 5.50
C LYS A 15 24.25 -12.42 4.62
N ASN A 16 22.96 -12.61 4.93
CA ASN A 16 22.07 -13.55 4.21
C ASN A 16 20.64 -13.02 3.92
N PHE A 17 20.39 -11.70 3.87
CA PHE A 17 19.05 -11.22 3.46
C PHE A 17 18.93 -11.19 1.92
N SER A 18 18.02 -11.98 1.35
CA SER A 18 17.84 -12.10 -0.10
C SER A 18 17.30 -10.81 -0.71
N LEU A 19 18.20 -9.99 -1.26
CA LEU A 19 17.88 -8.81 -2.08
C LEU A 19 16.97 -9.16 -3.28
N LYS A 20 17.02 -10.42 -3.76
CA LYS A 20 16.13 -10.90 -4.82
C LYS A 20 14.66 -10.95 -4.37
N GLY A 21 14.38 -11.33 -3.12
CA GLY A 21 13.02 -11.39 -2.60
C GLY A 21 12.35 -10.02 -2.53
N ILE A 22 13.09 -9.00 -2.09
CA ILE A 22 12.60 -7.61 -1.99
C ILE A 22 12.23 -7.07 -3.37
N ASN A 23 13.10 -7.24 -4.37
CA ASN A 23 12.84 -6.78 -5.74
C ASN A 23 11.62 -7.47 -6.37
N ILE A 24 11.40 -8.75 -6.07
CA ILE A 24 10.24 -9.50 -6.57
C ILE A 24 8.93 -8.99 -5.93
N THR A 25 8.95 -8.65 -4.64
CA THR A 25 7.77 -8.09 -3.94
C THR A 25 7.40 -6.71 -4.48
N LEU A 26 8.39 -5.81 -4.65
CA LEU A 26 8.17 -4.47 -5.21
C LEU A 26 7.63 -4.51 -6.65
N ASP A 27 8.19 -5.38 -7.51
CA ASP A 27 7.69 -5.56 -8.88
C ASP A 27 6.24 -6.06 -8.90
N ARG A 28 5.90 -6.99 -8.00
CA ARG A 28 4.53 -7.50 -7.89
C ARG A 28 3.55 -6.43 -7.45
N ASP A 29 3.88 -5.66 -6.42
CA ASP A 29 2.99 -4.63 -5.87
C ASP A 29 2.74 -3.50 -6.88
N ASN A 30 3.77 -3.12 -7.64
CA ASN A 30 3.63 -2.14 -8.72
C ASN A 30 2.70 -2.64 -9.84
N ARG A 31 2.77 -3.94 -10.17
CA ARG A 31 1.85 -4.55 -11.15
C ARG A 31 0.40 -4.55 -10.63
N VAL A 32 0.19 -4.89 -9.36
CA VAL A 32 -1.14 -4.85 -8.73
C VAL A 32 -1.71 -3.44 -8.76
N LEU A 33 -0.93 -2.44 -8.36
CA LEU A 33 -1.36 -1.04 -8.39
C LEU A 33 -1.72 -0.60 -9.81
N LYS A 34 -0.85 -0.87 -10.79
CA LYS A 34 -1.08 -0.48 -12.19
C LYS A 34 -2.32 -1.14 -12.79
N ASP A 35 -2.58 -2.41 -12.46
CA ASP A 35 -3.79 -3.14 -12.85
C ASP A 35 -5.04 -2.47 -12.27
N THR A 36 -5.03 -2.18 -10.97
CA THR A 36 -6.15 -1.53 -10.27
C THR A 36 -6.44 -0.14 -10.83
N VAL A 37 -5.43 0.72 -10.94
CA VAL A 37 -5.57 2.10 -11.50
C VAL A 37 -6.15 2.07 -12.91
N ARG A 38 -5.64 1.17 -13.76
CA ARG A 38 -6.16 1.00 -15.12
C ARG A 38 -7.60 0.51 -15.14
N SER A 39 -7.96 -0.43 -14.27
CA SER A 39 -9.30 -1.03 -14.23
C SER A 39 -10.41 -0.05 -13.85
N PHE A 40 -10.07 1.02 -13.11
CA PHE A 40 -10.99 2.08 -12.73
C PHE A 40 -10.77 3.39 -13.53
N ASN A 41 -9.84 3.39 -14.49
CA ASN A 41 -9.45 4.57 -15.26
C ASN A 41 -9.15 5.80 -14.37
N LEU A 42 -8.43 5.57 -13.27
CA LEU A 42 -8.14 6.62 -12.28
C LEU A 42 -6.98 7.50 -12.74
N ASP A 43 -7.16 8.80 -12.59
CA ASP A 43 -6.06 9.75 -12.57
C ASP A 43 -5.67 10.02 -11.12
N LEU A 44 -4.40 9.72 -10.79
CA LEU A 44 -3.82 9.96 -9.47
C LEU A 44 -2.88 11.19 -9.49
N SER A 45 -2.92 12.00 -10.55
CA SER A 45 -2.20 13.27 -10.59
C SER A 45 -2.66 14.18 -9.45
N GLY A 46 -1.71 14.75 -8.70
CA GLY A 46 -1.99 15.57 -7.51
C GLY A 46 -2.33 14.80 -6.23
N TYR A 47 -2.31 13.46 -6.26
CA TYR A 47 -2.46 12.64 -5.06
C TYR A 47 -1.10 12.29 -4.46
N GLN A 48 -1.01 12.38 -3.13
CA GLN A 48 0.11 11.88 -2.37
C GLN A 48 -0.21 10.47 -1.87
N GLU A 49 0.74 9.56 -2.05
CA GLU A 49 0.61 8.18 -1.57
C GLU A 49 1.05 8.06 -0.10
N PHE A 50 0.31 7.25 0.66
CA PHE A 50 0.61 6.87 2.03
C PHE A 50 0.51 5.35 2.21
N THR A 51 1.46 4.78 2.92
CA THR A 51 1.45 3.39 3.39
C THR A 51 0.95 3.30 4.82
N HIS A 52 0.71 2.07 5.30
CA HIS A 52 0.37 1.86 6.71
C HIS A 52 1.45 2.39 7.65
N ASP A 53 2.73 2.25 7.27
CA ASP A 53 3.86 2.72 8.07
C ASP A 53 3.98 4.24 8.09
N ASP A 54 3.63 4.93 7.01
CA ASP A 54 3.57 6.39 6.97
C ASP A 54 2.51 6.96 7.93
N LEU A 55 1.51 6.13 8.29
CA LEU A 55 0.46 6.49 9.24
C LEU A 55 0.79 6.09 10.68
N ASN A 56 1.87 5.35 10.94
CA ASN A 56 2.28 4.95 12.28
C ASN A 56 2.97 6.12 13.02
N LEU A 57 2.41 6.49 14.17
CA LEU A 57 2.96 7.54 15.03
C LEU A 57 4.31 7.10 15.62
N LYS A 58 5.31 7.99 15.57
CA LYS A 58 6.41 7.91 16.54
C LYS A 58 5.82 8.26 17.92
N VAL A 59 6.15 7.46 18.93
CA VAL A 59 5.75 7.72 20.32
C VAL A 59 6.19 9.14 20.71
N GLY A 60 5.23 10.06 20.93
CA GLY A 60 5.51 11.46 21.31
C GLY A 60 4.72 12.54 20.56
N ASP A 61 4.08 12.22 19.43
CA ASP A 61 3.24 13.19 18.72
C ASP A 61 1.90 13.41 19.44
N ASN A 62 1.58 14.67 19.73
CA ASN A 62 0.41 15.10 20.49
C ASN A 62 -0.90 14.41 20.06
N LEU A 63 -1.63 13.86 21.04
CA LEU A 63 -2.89 13.12 20.94
C LEU A 63 -4.08 13.87 20.26
N ASN A 64 -3.90 15.12 19.82
CA ASN A 64 -4.99 15.99 19.35
C ASN A 64 -5.38 15.83 17.85
N ASP A 65 -4.62 15.05 17.07
CA ASP A 65 -4.89 14.77 15.64
C ASP A 65 -5.08 13.26 15.36
N HIS A 66 -5.50 12.53 16.39
CA HIS A 66 -5.56 11.08 16.41
C HIS A 66 -6.70 10.50 15.55
N SER A 67 -7.82 11.21 15.41
CA SER A 67 -9.01 10.69 14.72
C SER A 67 -8.82 10.53 13.22
N GLU A 68 -8.10 11.45 12.56
CA GLU A 68 -7.80 11.35 11.12
C GLU A 68 -6.93 10.11 10.86
N LYS A 69 -5.87 9.98 11.64
CA LYS A 69 -4.93 8.86 11.53
C LYS A 69 -5.60 7.53 11.82
N ILE A 70 -6.37 7.42 12.90
CA ILE A 70 -7.14 6.22 13.24
C ILE A 70 -8.06 5.84 12.08
N SER A 71 -8.82 6.81 11.55
CA SER A 71 -9.77 6.53 10.46
C SER A 71 -9.08 6.01 9.19
N LEU A 72 -7.88 6.50 8.89
CA LEU A 72 -7.07 6.02 7.77
C LEU A 72 -6.42 4.66 8.06
N GLN A 73 -5.90 4.44 9.27
CA GLN A 73 -5.28 3.17 9.67
C GLN A 73 -6.28 2.01 9.61
N HIS A 74 -7.55 2.25 9.97
CA HIS A 74 -8.60 1.24 9.87
C HIS A 74 -8.85 0.74 8.44
N LEU A 75 -8.48 1.52 7.41
CA LEU A 75 -8.59 1.07 6.01
C LEU A 75 -7.66 -0.10 5.70
N PHE A 76 -6.52 -0.19 6.39
CA PHE A 76 -5.50 -1.21 6.19
C PHE A 76 -5.81 -2.53 6.92
N VAL A 77 -6.93 -2.60 7.65
CA VAL A 77 -7.37 -3.84 8.29
C VAL A 77 -7.94 -4.80 7.25
N GLY A 78 -7.33 -5.99 7.14
CA GLY A 78 -7.80 -7.07 6.29
C GLY A 78 -6.67 -7.73 5.50
N SER A 79 -7.04 -8.62 4.56
CA SER A 79 -6.09 -9.32 3.70
C SER A 79 -6.19 -8.86 2.24
N SER A 80 -5.05 -8.72 1.58
CA SER A 80 -4.97 -8.35 0.16
C SER A 80 -3.86 -9.12 -0.57
N ILE A 81 -3.97 -9.18 -1.89
CA ILE A 81 -2.91 -9.65 -2.79
C ILE A 81 -2.00 -8.45 -3.06
N GLY A 82 -0.82 -8.45 -2.43
CA GLY A 82 0.13 -7.33 -2.51
C GLY A 82 -0.14 -6.29 -1.42
N THR A 83 0.33 -5.06 -1.64
CA THR A 83 0.13 -3.94 -0.70
C THR A 83 -1.18 -3.19 -0.96
N MET A 84 -1.85 -2.80 0.13
CA MET A 84 -2.93 -1.82 0.09
C MET A 84 -2.33 -0.42 -0.02
N ARG A 85 -2.94 0.46 -0.81
CA ARG A 85 -2.37 1.76 -1.17
C ARG A 85 -3.39 2.87 -0.92
N LEU A 86 -2.99 3.89 -0.16
CA LEU A 86 -3.80 5.07 0.13
C LEU A 86 -3.27 6.25 -0.68
N PHE A 87 -4.16 6.98 -1.33
CA PHE A 87 -3.86 8.18 -2.10
C PHE A 87 -4.74 9.32 -1.58
N LEU A 88 -4.15 10.43 -1.15
CA LEU A 88 -4.89 11.61 -0.68
C LEU A 88 -4.58 12.82 -1.56
N GLU A 89 -5.62 13.47 -2.07
CA GLU A 89 -5.50 14.69 -2.87
C GLU A 89 -4.91 15.80 -2.01
N ASN A 90 -3.78 16.41 -2.39
CA ASN A 90 -3.08 17.40 -1.56
C ASN A 90 -2.66 16.89 -0.15
N GLY A 91 -2.50 15.57 0.03
CA GLY A 91 -2.05 15.00 1.30
C GLY A 91 -3.10 15.02 2.41
N LEU A 92 -2.66 15.09 3.68
CA LEU A 92 -3.55 15.04 4.85
C LEU A 92 -4.45 16.29 4.99
N GLU A 93 -4.03 17.42 4.42
CA GLU A 93 -4.82 18.66 4.36
C GLU A 93 -5.95 18.60 3.33
N GLY A 94 -5.92 17.59 2.46
CA GLY A 94 -6.92 17.31 1.45
C GLY A 94 -8.31 16.98 1.99
N THR A 95 -9.28 16.92 1.08
CA THR A 95 -10.65 16.49 1.41
C THR A 95 -11.11 15.24 0.68
N LYS A 96 -10.31 14.74 -0.27
CA LYS A 96 -10.61 13.58 -1.10
C LYS A 96 -9.45 12.61 -1.13
N GLY A 97 -9.76 11.34 -1.28
CA GLY A 97 -8.76 10.29 -1.36
C GLY A 97 -9.31 9.01 -1.98
N TYR A 98 -8.41 8.13 -2.36
CA TYR A 98 -8.71 6.80 -2.85
C TYR A 98 -7.92 5.76 -2.07
N PHE A 99 -8.57 4.66 -1.75
CA PHE A 99 -7.92 3.49 -1.19
C PHE A 99 -8.06 2.31 -2.14
N LEU A 100 -6.91 1.79 -2.58
CA LEU A 100 -6.81 0.79 -3.63
C LEU A 100 -6.18 -0.48 -3.09
N TYR A 101 -6.79 -1.63 -3.39
CA TYR A 101 -6.18 -2.92 -3.11
C TYR A 101 -6.77 -4.02 -4.00
N LYS A 102 -6.06 -5.15 -4.10
CA LYS A 102 -6.57 -6.37 -4.74
C LYS A 102 -6.94 -7.38 -3.67
N ARG A 103 -8.16 -7.92 -3.70
CA ARG A 103 -8.64 -8.94 -2.77
C ARG A 103 -8.00 -10.31 -3.07
N ILE A 104 -8.04 -11.21 -2.08
CA ILE A 104 -7.49 -12.58 -2.17
C ILE A 104 -8.18 -13.48 -3.21
N ASP A 105 -9.39 -13.12 -3.62
CA ASP A 105 -10.15 -13.74 -4.71
C ASP A 105 -9.67 -13.27 -6.10
N GLY A 106 -8.96 -12.13 -6.17
CA GLY A 106 -8.40 -11.54 -7.38
C GLY A 106 -9.04 -10.22 -7.80
N ASN A 107 -10.15 -9.82 -7.17
CA ASN A 107 -10.89 -8.61 -7.53
C ASN A 107 -10.13 -7.34 -7.16
N ASN A 108 -10.25 -6.31 -8.01
CA ASN A 108 -9.72 -4.98 -7.72
C ASN A 108 -10.77 -4.19 -6.97
N VAL A 109 -10.36 -3.53 -5.89
CA VAL A 109 -11.25 -2.73 -5.05
C VAL A 109 -10.73 -1.30 -5.01
N LEU A 110 -11.67 -0.37 -5.19
CA LEU A 110 -11.51 1.06 -5.02
C LEU A 110 -12.49 1.52 -3.95
N LYS A 111 -11.98 2.21 -2.93
CA LYS A 111 -12.81 2.97 -1.99
C LYS A 111 -12.55 4.45 -2.18
N GLU A 112 -13.61 5.24 -2.32
CA GLU A 112 -13.49 6.70 -2.32
C GLU A 112 -13.63 7.23 -0.90
N LEU A 113 -12.75 8.14 -0.53
CA LEU A 113 -12.64 8.69 0.81
C LEU A 113 -12.91 10.18 0.78
N HIS A 114 -13.71 10.66 1.70
CA HIS A 114 -13.90 12.09 1.92
C HIS A 114 -13.56 12.45 3.37
N LYS A 115 -12.89 13.59 3.56
CA LYS A 115 -12.63 14.16 4.88
C LYS A 115 -13.88 14.87 5.39
N LYS A 116 -14.35 14.51 6.57
CA LYS A 116 -15.50 15.11 7.28
C LYS A 116 -15.02 15.59 8.64
N GLY A 117 -14.69 16.88 8.74
CA GLY A 117 -14.01 17.43 9.92
C GLY A 117 -12.64 16.77 10.08
N LYS A 118 -12.43 16.06 11.19
CA LYS A 118 -11.18 15.34 11.52
C LYS A 118 -11.26 13.83 11.30
N VAL A 119 -12.11 13.36 10.39
CA VAL A 119 -12.29 11.92 10.13
C VAL A 119 -12.37 11.69 8.63
N TRP A 120 -11.67 10.68 8.14
CA TRP A 120 -11.81 10.19 6.77
C TRP A 120 -12.89 9.12 6.72
N VAL A 121 -13.85 9.30 5.81
CA VAL A 121 -15.02 8.43 5.68
C VAL A 121 -15.02 7.81 4.29
N VAL A 122 -15.24 6.50 4.22
CA VAL A 122 -15.50 5.79 2.96
C VAL A 122 -16.88 6.18 2.45
N MET A 123 -16.92 6.87 1.31
CA MET A 123 -18.16 7.32 0.68
C MET A 123 -18.76 6.24 -0.22
N SER A 124 -17.91 5.51 -0.93
CA SER A 124 -18.31 4.52 -1.91
C SER A 124 -17.26 3.40 -1.98
N VAL A 125 -17.70 2.22 -2.39
CA VAL A 125 -16.85 1.06 -2.63
C VAL A 125 -17.22 0.48 -3.99
N TYR A 126 -16.22 0.37 -4.86
CA TYR A 126 -16.35 -0.24 -6.18
C TYR A 126 -15.46 -1.48 -6.26
N GLU A 127 -16.00 -2.54 -6.83
CA GLU A 127 -15.27 -3.78 -7.07
C GLU A 127 -15.38 -4.16 -8.55
N ASN A 128 -14.24 -4.43 -9.18
CA ASN A 128 -14.17 -4.94 -10.54
C ASN A 128 -13.56 -6.34 -10.53
N ASN A 129 -14.20 -7.26 -11.26
CA ASN A 129 -13.67 -8.60 -11.49
C ASN A 129 -12.37 -8.48 -12.27
N ALA A 130 -11.27 -8.95 -11.68
CA ALA A 130 -9.95 -8.89 -12.28
C ALA A 130 -9.29 -10.27 -12.28
N ALA A 131 -8.34 -10.47 -13.19
CA ALA A 131 -7.66 -11.75 -13.33
C ALA A 131 -6.95 -12.11 -12.02
N ARG A 132 -7.19 -13.33 -11.54
CA ARG A 132 -6.54 -13.85 -10.33
C ARG A 132 -5.05 -14.04 -10.62
N LEU A 133 -4.20 -13.29 -9.91
CA LEU A 133 -2.76 -13.45 -10.00
C LEU A 133 -2.38 -14.80 -9.37
N LYS A 134 -2.23 -15.83 -10.21
CA LYS A 134 -1.77 -17.15 -9.76
C LYS A 134 -0.32 -17.03 -9.27
N LEU A 135 -0.13 -17.20 -7.97
CA LEU A 135 1.20 -17.39 -7.40
C LEU A 135 1.76 -18.70 -7.96
N LYS A 136 2.94 -18.63 -8.59
CA LYS A 136 3.69 -19.86 -8.88
C LYS A 136 3.99 -20.53 -7.53
N PRO A 137 3.74 -21.84 -7.38
CA PRO A 137 4.08 -22.56 -6.17
C PRO A 137 5.55 -22.32 -5.81
N PHE A 138 5.83 -22.14 -4.53
CA PHE A 138 7.21 -22.07 -4.06
C PHE A 138 7.90 -23.41 -4.36
N ASN A 139 9.03 -23.36 -5.07
CA ASN A 139 9.76 -24.56 -5.42
C ASN A 139 10.70 -24.94 -4.26
N TRP A 140 10.23 -25.81 -3.37
CA TRP A 140 10.98 -26.33 -2.22
C TRP A 140 12.29 -27.03 -2.60
N ASN A 141 12.42 -27.53 -3.83
CA ASN A 141 13.64 -28.19 -4.31
C ASN A 141 14.83 -27.21 -4.44
N LYS A 142 14.60 -25.90 -4.35
CA LYS A 142 15.66 -24.90 -4.31
C LYS A 142 16.19 -24.61 -2.90
N CYS A 143 15.60 -25.22 -1.87
CA CYS A 143 16.02 -25.06 -0.47
C CYS A 143 16.86 -26.25 0.02
N THR A 144 17.12 -27.25 -0.83
CA THR A 144 18.00 -28.38 -0.52
C THR A 144 19.43 -28.07 -0.97
N GLU A 145 20.09 -27.13 -0.29
CA GLU A 145 21.55 -27.07 -0.25
C GLU A 145 21.95 -27.07 1.24
N ASN A 146 22.75 -28.08 1.61
CA ASN A 146 23.23 -28.38 2.97
C ASN A 146 24.08 -27.25 3.57
#